data_AF-A0A972SAK6-F1
#
_entry.id   AF-A0A972SAK6-F1
#
_cell.length_a   1.000
_cell.length_b   1.000
_cell.length_c   1.000
_cell.angle_alpha   90.00
_cell.angle_beta   90.00
_cell.angle_gamma   90.00
#
_symmetry.space_group_name_H-M   'P 1'
#
loop_
_entity.id
_entity.type
_entity.pdbx_description
1 polymer ?
#
loop_
_entity_poly.entity_id
_entity_poly.type
_entity_poly.pdbx_seq_one_letter_code
_entity_poly.pdbx_strand_id
1 'polypeptide(L)'
;MTIKAIARRPWGDREKKYNTWYEPYETEEDIQRVVNFALSYPITGIATAGDTTLLPRVLDACEHFEALSPAEREAMIREANPEDVIFQTH
;
A
#
# COMPACT_ATOMS: atom_id res chain seq x y z
N MET A 1 -0.41 3.52 14.09
CA MET A 1 -1.22 3.63 12.85
C MET A 1 -0.33 4.14 11.72
N THR A 2 -0.53 3.65 10.51
CA THR A 2 0.09 4.22 9.28
C THR A 2 -0.98 4.62 8.27
N ILE A 3 -0.61 5.48 7.33
CA ILE A 3 -1.47 5.93 6.24
C ILE A 3 -0.91 5.47 4.90
N LYS A 4 -1.80 5.39 3.89
CA LYS A 4 -1.41 5.14 2.49
C LYS A 4 -0.73 3.78 2.26
N ALA A 5 -1.14 2.76 3.01
CA ALA A 5 -0.56 1.41 2.93
C ALA A 5 -0.63 0.79 1.52
N ILE A 6 -1.69 1.08 0.75
CA ILE A 6 -1.85 0.61 -0.63
C ILE A 6 -1.47 1.66 -1.68
N ALA A 7 -0.72 2.70 -1.32
CA ALA A 7 -0.26 3.66 -2.32
C ALA A 7 0.86 3.07 -3.17
N ARG A 8 0.76 3.26 -4.49
CA ARG A 8 1.80 2.86 -5.44
C ARG A 8 2.65 4.05 -5.84
N ARG A 9 2.05 5.11 -6.38
CA ARG A 9 2.77 6.28 -6.95
C ARG A 9 1.86 7.47 -7.23
N PRO A 10 2.39 8.66 -7.59
CA PRO A 10 1.57 9.74 -8.13
C PRO A 10 0.90 9.33 -9.45
N TRP A 11 -0.32 9.82 -9.69
CA TRP A 11 -1.05 9.53 -10.94
C TRP A 11 -0.28 9.96 -12.20
N GLY A 12 0.39 11.12 -12.17
CA GLY A 12 0.97 11.74 -13.37
C GLY A 12 -0.11 12.00 -14.43
N ASP A 13 0.21 11.70 -15.69
CA ASP A 13 -0.69 11.87 -16.84
C ASP A 13 -1.61 10.67 -17.11
N ARG A 14 -1.64 9.68 -16.20
CA ARG A 14 -2.46 8.47 -16.37
C ARG A 14 -3.93 8.76 -16.10
N GLU A 15 -4.81 7.95 -16.70
CA GLU A 15 -6.24 7.99 -16.42
C GLU A 15 -6.51 7.62 -14.95
N LYS A 16 -7.23 8.51 -14.24
CA LYS A 16 -7.60 8.30 -12.84
C LYS A 16 -8.82 7.39 -12.74
N LYS A 17 -8.56 6.11 -12.42
CA LYS A 17 -9.60 5.09 -12.21
C LYS A 17 -10.23 5.10 -10.81
N TYR A 18 -9.55 5.71 -9.83
CA TYR A 18 -9.95 5.73 -8.43
C TYR A 18 -9.96 7.15 -7.87
N ASN A 19 -10.73 7.36 -6.79
CA ASN A 19 -10.90 8.65 -6.12
C ASN A 19 -9.68 9.07 -5.27
N THR A 20 -8.68 8.20 -5.12
CA THR A 20 -7.44 8.52 -4.40
C THR A 20 -6.62 9.57 -5.14
N TRP A 21 -5.91 10.43 -4.41
CA TRP A 21 -5.00 11.43 -5.00
C TRP A 21 -3.66 10.85 -5.50
N TYR A 22 -3.44 9.55 -5.24
CA TYR A 22 -2.33 8.72 -5.70
C TYR A 22 -2.89 7.53 -6.48
N GLU A 23 -2.11 6.95 -7.39
CA GLU A 23 -2.40 5.64 -7.98
C GLU A 23 -2.22 4.57 -6.88
N PRO A 24 -3.28 3.82 -6.53
CA PRO A 24 -3.19 2.74 -5.56
C PRO A 24 -2.73 1.44 -6.25
N TYR A 25 -2.21 0.50 -5.46
CA TYR A 25 -2.22 -0.91 -5.86
C TYR A 25 -3.68 -1.38 -5.97
N GLU A 26 -4.02 -2.07 -7.06
CA GLU A 26 -5.40 -2.44 -7.38
C GLU A 26 -5.66 -3.96 -7.41
N THR A 27 -4.59 -4.76 -7.59
CA THR A 27 -4.68 -6.23 -7.65
C THR A 27 -4.70 -6.82 -6.23
N GLU A 28 -5.34 -7.98 -6.08
CA GLU A 28 -5.39 -8.69 -4.79
C GLU A 28 -3.99 -9.05 -4.29
N GLU A 29 -3.13 -9.56 -5.18
CA GLU A 29 -1.74 -9.92 -4.86
C GLU A 29 -0.91 -8.71 -4.38
N ASP A 30 -0.99 -7.58 -5.10
CA ASP A 30 -0.26 -6.38 -4.69
C ASP A 30 -0.78 -5.81 -3.37
N ILE A 31 -2.11 -5.77 -3.19
CA ILE A 31 -2.74 -5.29 -1.96
C ILE A 31 -2.35 -6.20 -0.78
N GLN A 32 -2.39 -7.52 -0.94
CA GLN A 32 -1.93 -8.47 0.10
C GLN A 32 -0.48 -8.19 0.48
N ARG A 33 0.41 -8.06 -0.51
CA ARG A 33 1.84 -7.84 -0.30
C ARG A 33 2.11 -6.57 0.50
N VAL A 34 1.48 -5.45 0.15
CA VAL A 34 1.73 -4.16 0.84
C VAL A 34 0.99 -4.04 2.19
N VAL A 35 -0.14 -4.73 2.36
CA VAL A 35 -0.82 -4.87 3.66
C VAL A 35 0.04 -5.70 4.62
N ASN A 36 0.58 -6.84 4.17
CA ASN A 36 1.53 -7.65 4.93
C ASN A 36 2.73 -6.81 5.37
N PHE A 37 3.32 -6.05 4.44
CA PHE A 37 4.42 -5.14 4.76
C PHE A 37 4.05 -4.13 5.85
N ALA A 38 2.95 -3.40 5.69
CA ALA A 38 2.55 -2.35 6.62
C ALA A 38 2.23 -2.89 8.03
N LEU A 39 1.47 -3.99 8.11
CA LEU A 39 1.04 -4.60 9.37
C LEU A 39 2.13 -5.43 10.07
N SER A 40 3.25 -5.71 9.40
CA SER A 40 4.42 -6.36 10.01
C SER A 40 5.23 -5.45 10.95
N TYR A 41 4.90 -4.16 11.02
CA TYR A 41 5.47 -3.22 11.99
C TYR A 41 4.59 -3.15 13.25
N PRO A 42 5.15 -2.72 14.40
CA PRO A 42 4.39 -2.55 15.65
C PRO A 42 3.46 -1.32 15.59
N ILE A 43 2.41 -1.40 14.75
CA ILE A 43 1.41 -0.36 14.55
C ILE A 43 0.02 -0.86 14.94
N THR A 44 -0.85 0.07 15.31
CA THR A 44 -2.25 -0.22 15.67
C THR A 44 -3.19 -0.52 14.50
N GLY A 45 -2.75 -0.30 13.25
CA GLY A 45 -3.58 -0.50 12.06
C GLY A 45 -3.25 0.44 10.90
N ILE A 46 -3.95 0.27 9.79
CA ILE A 46 -3.82 1.06 8.56
C ILE A 46 -5.08 1.89 8.31
N ALA A 47 -4.92 3.09 7.76
CA ALA A 47 -6.03 3.80 7.13
C ALA A 47 -6.26 3.26 5.70
N THR A 48 -7.50 2.89 5.38
CA THR A 48 -7.87 2.39 4.05
C THR A 48 -7.79 3.50 2.99
N ALA A 49 -7.75 3.11 1.71
CA ALA A 49 -7.81 4.08 0.62
C ALA A 49 -9.13 4.88 0.66
N GLY A 50 -9.07 6.13 0.19
CA GLY A 50 -10.23 7.02 0.06
C GLY A 50 -11.17 6.64 -1.09
N ASP A 51 -11.15 5.38 -1.51
CA ASP A 51 -12.01 4.82 -2.55
C ASP A 51 -12.63 3.53 -2.04
N THR A 52 -13.96 3.50 -1.92
CA THR A 52 -14.69 2.38 -1.33
C THR A 52 -14.70 1.13 -2.20
N THR A 53 -14.39 1.24 -3.50
CA THR A 53 -14.30 0.07 -4.41
C THR A 53 -13.08 -0.79 -4.12
N LEU A 54 -12.05 -0.22 -3.47
CA LEU A 54 -10.85 -0.94 -3.03
C LEU A 54 -11.00 -1.56 -1.64
N LEU A 55 -11.98 -1.10 -0.85
CA LEU A 55 -12.16 -1.51 0.54
C LEU A 55 -12.30 -3.04 0.70
N PRO A 56 -13.12 -3.76 -0.11
CA PRO A 56 -13.24 -5.22 0.04
C PRO A 56 -11.90 -5.96 -0.08
N ARG A 57 -11.03 -5.56 -1.02
CA ARG A 57 -9.72 -6.19 -1.20
C ARG A 57 -8.76 -5.88 -0.06
N VAL A 58 -8.83 -4.68 0.51
CA VAL A 58 -8.03 -4.32 1.68
C VAL A 58 -8.46 -5.11 2.90
N LEU A 59 -9.76 -5.31 3.09
CA LEU A 59 -10.31 -6.12 4.19
C LEU A 59 -9.90 -7.58 4.05
N ASP A 60 -10.05 -8.17 2.85
CA ASP A 60 -9.61 -9.53 2.54
C ASP A 60 -8.11 -9.73 2.82
N ALA A 61 -7.27 -8.77 2.42
CA ALA A 61 -5.84 -8.80 2.72
C ALA A 61 -5.52 -8.71 4.22
N CYS A 62 -6.34 -8.00 5.00
CA CYS A 62 -6.18 -7.96 6.46
C CYS A 62 -6.60 -9.29 7.10
N GLU A 63 -7.63 -9.96 6.58
CA GLU A 63 -8.07 -11.28 7.05
C GLU A 63 -7.01 -12.36 6.79
N HIS A 64 -6.31 -12.27 5.67
CA HIS A 64 -5.22 -13.16 5.27
C HIS A 64 -3.82 -12.62 5.63
N PHE A 65 -3.73 -11.74 6.62
CA PHE A 65 -2.46 -11.13 7.00
C PHE A 65 -1.43 -12.18 7.43
N GLU A 66 -0.24 -12.10 6.82
CA GLU A 66 0.94 -12.85 7.22
C GLU A 66 2.09 -11.89 7.53
N ALA A 67 2.66 -12.03 8.72
CA ALA A 67 3.77 -11.17 9.16
C ALA A 67 5.05 -11.52 8.40
N LEU A 68 5.60 -10.53 7.71
CA LEU A 68 6.89 -10.63 7.03
C LEU A 68 8.03 -10.66 8.05
N SER A 69 9.01 -11.52 7.81
CA SER A 69 10.28 -11.51 8.50
C SER A 69 11.04 -10.19 8.28
N PRO A 70 12.02 -9.86 9.15
CA PRO A 70 12.88 -8.70 8.92
C PRO A 70 13.58 -8.70 7.55
N ALA A 71 13.97 -9.87 7.05
CA ALA A 71 14.65 -10.00 5.76
C ALA A 71 13.72 -9.72 4.57
N GLU A 72 12.47 -10.17 4.64
CA GLU A 72 11.45 -9.92 3.60
C GLU A 72 11.06 -8.44 3.55
N ARG A 73 10.88 -7.79 4.71
CA ARG A 73 10.62 -6.34 4.76
C ARG A 73 11.77 -5.55 4.14
N GLU A 74 13.00 -5.91 4.48
CA GLU A 74 14.18 -5.25 3.92
C GLU A 74 14.30 -5.48 2.40
N ALA A 75 13.94 -6.66 1.90
CA ALA A 75 13.89 -6.92 0.47
C ALA A 75 12.88 -6.01 -0.24
N MET A 76 11.68 -5.86 0.32
CA MET A 76 10.67 -4.96 -0.23
C MET A 76 11.11 -3.49 -0.23
N ILE A 77 11.84 -3.05 0.81
CA ILE A 77 12.41 -1.69 0.85
C ILE A 77 13.42 -1.49 -0.29
N ARG A 78 14.28 -2.47 -0.57
CA ARG A 78 15.26 -2.39 -1.67
C ARG A 78 14.63 -2.43 -3.05
N GLU A 79 13.49 -3.10 -3.19
CA GLU A 79 12.73 -3.16 -4.45
C GLU A 79 11.90 -1.90 -4.71
N ALA A 80 11.66 -1.07 -3.68
CA ALA A 80 10.88 0.14 -3.81
C ALA A 80 11.57 1.13 -4.75
N ASN A 81 10.80 1.67 -5.70
CA ASN A 81 11.28 2.67 -6.63
C ASN A 81 11.22 4.07 -6.00
N PRO A 82 12.36 4.77 -5.82
CA PRO A 82 12.39 6.10 -5.22
C PRO A 82 11.62 7.15 -6.04
N GLU A 83 11.41 6.93 -7.34
CA GLU A 83 10.62 7.84 -8.19
C GLU A 83 9.11 7.72 -7.96
N ASP A 84 8.65 6.67 -7.29
CA ASP A 84 7.24 6.42 -7.00
C ASP A 84 6.77 7.07 -5.67
N VAL A 85 7.62 7.86 -5.01
CA VAL A 85 7.26 8.53 -3.74
C VAL A 85 6.09 9.50 -3.90
N ILE A 86 5.04 9.29 -3.08
CA ILE A 86 3.84 10.16 -3.08
C ILE A 86 3.98 11.39 -2.18
N PHE A 87 5.03 11.44 -1.35
CA PHE A 87 5.37 12.58 -0.50
C PHE A 87 6.74 13.11 -0.93
N GLN A 88 6.77 14.32 -1.48
CA GLN A 88 8.00 14.98 -1.88
C GLN A 88 8.54 15.81 -0.71
N THR A 89 9.84 15.69 -0.45
CA THR A 89 10.55 16.60 0.46
C THR A 89 11.01 17.81 -0.35
N HIS A 90 10.50 18.99 0.00
CA HIS A 90 11.03 20.27 -0.48
C HIS A 90 12.31 20.66 0.27
#